data_AF-A0A919BEQ5-F1
#
_entry.id   AF-A0A919BEQ5-F1
#
_cell.length_a   1.000
_cell.length_b   1.000
_cell.length_c   1.000
_cell.angle_alpha   90.00
_cell.angle_beta   90.00
_cell.angle_gamma   90.00
#
_symmetry.space_group_name_H-M   'P 1'
#
loop_
_entity.id
_entity.type
_entity.pdbx_description
1 polymer ?
#
loop_
_entity_poly.entity_id
_entity_poly.type
_entity_poly.pdbx_seq_one_letter_code
_entity_poly.pdbx_strand_id
1 'polypeptide(L)' 'MTDSGAVQPWLVIRQDDNGNRYRVGRYATQAEAQRIADTLDARGHKQLYWVERVATTP' A
#
# COMPACT_ATOMS: atom_id res chain seq x y z
N MET A 1 20.51 5.76 19.05
CA MET A 1 19.18 6.24 18.63
C MET A 1 19.21 6.32 17.12
N THR A 2 19.03 5.19 16.45
CA THR A 2 19.09 5.08 14.98
C THR A 2 17.70 4.68 14.51
N ASP A 3 16.79 5.67 14.47
CA ASP A 3 15.79 5.63 13.43
C ASP A 3 16.52 6.00 12.13
N SER A 4 17.30 5.06 11.61
CA SER A 4 17.58 5.03 10.18
C SER A 4 16.23 4.70 9.55
N GLY A 5 15.35 5.71 9.54
CA GLY A 5 13.97 5.64 9.11
C GLY A 5 13.98 5.33 7.64
N ALA A 6 14.11 4.04 7.33
CA ALA A 6 14.08 3.53 5.97
C ALA A 6 12.79 4.06 5.38
N VAL A 7 12.91 5.00 4.44
CA VAL A 7 11.75 5.50 3.72
C VAL A 7 11.14 4.25 3.10
N GLN A 8 9.92 3.93 3.50
CA GLN A 8 9.15 2.86 2.92
C GLN A 8 8.21 3.51 1.89
N PRO A 9 8.67 3.83 0.67
CA PRO A 9 7.90 4.69 -0.22
C PRO A 9 6.66 3.99 -0.79
N TRP A 10 6.52 2.68 -0.61
CA TRP A 10 5.44 1.91 -1.23
C TRP A 10 4.27 1.76 -0.27
N LEU A 11 3.08 2.15 -0.70
CA LEU A 11 1.83 2.06 0.04
C LEU A 11 0.93 1.04 -0.62
N VAL A 12 0.18 0.30 0.18
CA VAL A 12 -1.00 -0.40 -0.31
C VAL A 12 -2.22 0.44 0.01
N ILE A 13 -2.99 0.77 -1.02
CA ILE A 13 -4.23 1.51 -0.93
C ILE A 13 -5.38 0.55 -1.16
N ARG A 14 -6.43 0.68 -0.34
CA ARG A 14 -7.73 0.03 -0.51
C ARG A 14 -8.75 1.08 -0.91
N GLN A 15 -9.59 0.78 -1.89
CA GLN A 15 -10.81 1.54 -2.17
C GLN A 15 -12.04 0.66 -2.03
N ASP A 16 -13.05 1.17 -1.34
CA ASP A 16 -14.36 0.52 -1.26
C ASP A 16 -15.28 0.92 -2.41
N ASP A 17 -16.44 0.28 -2.48
CA ASP A 17 -17.51 0.54 -3.45
C ASP A 17 -18.11 1.94 -3.31
N ASN A 18 -17.95 2.58 -2.15
CA ASN A 18 -18.33 3.97 -1.91
C ASN A 18 -17.26 4.98 -2.36
N GLY A 19 -16.13 4.48 -2.87
CA GLY A 19 -15.02 5.29 -3.36
C GLY A 19 -14.05 5.76 -2.27
N ASN A 20 -14.26 5.40 -1.00
CA ASN A 20 -13.37 5.78 0.10
C ASN A 20 -12.02 5.08 -0.05
N ARG A 21 -10.94 5.84 0.07
CA ARG A 21 -9.57 5.34 -0.07
C ARG A 21 -8.88 5.33 1.28
N TYR A 22 -8.33 4.18 1.65
CA TYR A 22 -7.61 3.99 2.89
C TYR A 22 -6.24 3.38 2.62
N ARG A 23 -5.26 3.83 3.39
CA ARG A 23 -3.94 3.23 3.39
C ARG A 23 -3.93 2.02 4.30
N VAL A 24 -3.62 0.86 3.73
CA VAL A 24 -3.57 -0.43 4.44
C VAL A 24 -2.20 -0.65 5.08
N GLY A 25 -1.12 -0.21 4.43
CA GLY A 25 0.23 -0.47 4.90
C GLY A 25 1.31 0.38 4.22
N ARG A 26 2.55 0.25 4.72
CA ARG A 26 3.75 0.88 4.19
C ARG A 26 4.85 -0.17 4.06
N TYR A 27 5.57 -0.17 2.94
CA TYR A 27 6.54 -1.21 2.59
C TYR A 27 7.82 -0.62 2.00
N ALA A 28 8.94 -1.29 2.27
CA ALA A 28 10.25 -0.90 1.78
C ALA A 28 10.37 -1.12 0.27
N THR A 29 9.73 -2.19 -0.25
CA THR A 29 9.78 -2.55 -1.68
C THR A 29 8.41 -2.62 -2.32
N GLN A 30 8.35 -2.37 -3.63
CA GLN A 30 7.13 -2.52 -4.41
C GLN A 30 6.64 -3.98 -4.41
N ALA A 31 7.56 -4.94 -4.49
CA ALA A 31 7.22 -6.36 -4.57
C ALA A 31 6.55 -6.89 -3.29
N GLU A 32 6.93 -6.37 -2.12
CA GLU A 32 6.25 -6.67 -0.86
C GLU A 32 4.85 -6.04 -0.84
N ALA A 33 4.74 -4.77 -1.22
CA ALA A 33 3.45 -4.08 -1.29
C ALA A 33 2.49 -4.78 -2.25
N GLN A 34 2.97 -5.19 -3.43
CA GLN A 34 2.16 -5.84 -4.46
C GLN A 34 1.66 -7.21 -3.98
N ARG A 35 2.53 -8.03 -3.38
CA ARG A 35 2.11 -9.32 -2.80
C ARG A 35 0.98 -9.16 -1.78
N ILE A 36 1.02 -8.10 -0.98
CA ILE A 36 -0.04 -7.81 -0.02
C ILE A 36 -1.33 -7.36 -0.74
N ALA A 37 -1.24 -6.47 -1.72
CA ALA A 37 -2.38 -6.06 -2.52
C ALA A 37 -3.07 -7.27 -3.18
N ASP A 38 -2.30 -8.14 -3.84
CA ASP A 38 -2.82 -9.35 -4.50
C ASP A 38 -3.47 -10.32 -3.50
N THR A 39 -2.84 -10.50 -2.33
CA THR A 39 -3.38 -11.36 -1.25
C THR A 39 -4.69 -10.83 -0.68
N LEU A 40 -4.86 -9.51 -0.62
CA LEU A 40 -6.07 -8.86 -0.12
C LEU A 40 -7.18 -8.83 -1.18
N ASP A 41 -6.81 -8.64 -2.45
CA ASP A 41 -7.73 -8.67 -3.59
C ASP A 41 -8.37 -10.06 -3.76
N ALA A 42 -7.58 -11.12 -3.57
CA ALA A 42 -8.07 -12.51 -3.61
C ALA A 42 -9.12 -12.85 -2.54
N ARG A 43 -9.31 -12.00 -1.50
CA ARG A 43 -10.19 -12.27 -0.35
C ARG A 43 -11.60 -11.68 -0.47
N GLY A 44 -11.94 -10.89 -1.50
CA GLY A 44 -13.32 -10.40 -1.62
C GLY A 44 -13.62 -9.49 -2.82
N HIS A 45 -14.86 -9.57 -3.31
CA HIS A 45 -15.28 -9.03 -4.63
C HIS A 45 -15.76 -7.57 -4.65
N LYS A 46 -15.48 -6.76 -3.62
CA LYS A 46 -16.02 -5.38 -3.53
C LYS A 46 -14.99 -4.29 -3.21
N GLN A 47 -13.73 -4.67 -3.09
CA GLN A 47 -12.67 -3.77 -2.66
C GLN A 47 -11.55 -3.83 -3.67
N LEU A 48 -11.06 -2.68 -4.10
CA LEU A 48 -9.92 -2.59 -5.00
C LEU A 48 -8.67 -2.36 -4.16
N TYR A 49 -7.60 -3.12 -4.45
CA TYR A 49 -6.30 -2.92 -3.83
C TYR A 49 -5.25 -2.60 -4.89
N TRP A 50 -4.43 -1.58 -4.64
CA TRP A 50 -3.29 -1.26 -5.51
C TRP A 50 -2.13 -0.67 -4.74
N VAL A 51 -0.98 -0.59 -5.39
CA VAL A 51 0.25 -0.04 -4.83
C VAL A 51 0.48 1.38 -5.34
N GLU A 52 0.81 2.30 -4.44
CA GLU A 52 1.24 3.66 -4.77
C GLU A 52 2.64 3.93 -4.21
N ARG A 53 3.47 4.64 -4.99
CA ARG A 53 4.75 5.15 -4.51
C ARG A 53 4.56 6.59 -4.02
N VAL A 54 4.86 6.83 -2.75
CA VAL A 54 5.00 8.19 -2.22
C VAL A 54 6.29 8.77 -2.75
N ALA A 55 6.18 9.79 -3.59
CA ALA A 55 7.29 10.69 -3.83
C ALA A 55 7.56 11.43 -2.52
N THR A 56 8.69 11.16 -1.88
CA THR A 56 9.27 12.13 -0.97
C THR A 56 9.74 13.28 -1.85
N THR A 57 8.88 14.28 -2.01
CA THR A 57 9.33 15.57 -2.55
C THR A 57 10.45 16.06 -1.63
N PRO A 58 11.67 16.30 -2.16
CA PRO A 58 12.77 16.84 -1.37
C PRO A 58 12.51 18.27 -0.91
#